data_AF-A0A965E4A4-F1
#
_entry.id   AF-A0A965E4A4-F1
#
_cell.length_a   1.000
_cell.length_b   1.000
_cell.length_c   1.000
_cell.angle_alpha   90.00
_cell.angle_beta   90.00
_cell.angle_gamma   90.00
#
_symmetry.space_group_name_H-M   'P 1'
#
loop_
_entity.id
_entity.type
_entity.pdbx_description
1 polymer ?
#
loop_
_entity_poly.entity_id
_entity_poly.type
_entity_poly.pdbx_seq_one_letter_code
_entity_poly.pdbx_strand_id
1 'polypeptide(L)'
;MFHPPILYLGYVGMTVPFAFAVAALITGKVDDGWLHVTRRWTLAAWGFLTFGIALGGWWSYEVLGWSGVWAWDPVENASLLPWITGTAYIHSVMVQERRGLLRVWNISLLIATFSLTILGTFLTRSGVLNSVHAFSESDIGPWLLVAFGVIVAASLVLVFMRGDQLRSSGSVESIYSREGAFLLNNILFAVFAFVVLLGTVFPLVVEALQQRQIVVGEPFFDQLTVPIGITMLFIMAVAPMLPWRRSGRDSLGEKLLVPAVVGLVSLGLAVAVGARGLAPLLAFGLGGFAAGSALAHLGRAIRAQRLNGFVGRSNGGMIVHLGVIMICVALTASNSFTRSQEIDLVLGREASFAGHTFELVGFEERTDSRSNSVRALVSIDGGKAYAPAITKFTRIGMNVGTPSVRTSLTHDIYLTLEPPVRQDSGQARIKVFVKPMILW
;
A
#
# COMPACT_ATOMS: atom_id res chain seq x y z
N MET A 1 6.76 13.67 -10.73
CA MET A 1 5.65 14.36 -11.44
C MET A 1 4.61 13.38 -12.04
N PHE A 2 4.92 12.10 -12.27
CA PHE A 2 4.01 11.17 -12.96
C PHE A 2 2.94 10.51 -12.08
N HIS A 3 3.17 10.30 -10.77
CA HIS A 3 2.22 9.58 -9.92
C HIS A 3 0.90 10.33 -9.64
N PRO A 4 0.84 11.68 -9.45
CA PRO A 4 -0.42 12.34 -9.12
C PRO A 4 -1.48 12.26 -10.23
N PRO A 5 -1.15 12.48 -11.53
CA PRO A 5 -2.12 12.29 -12.61
C PRO A 5 -2.67 10.86 -12.68
N ILE A 6 -1.82 9.86 -12.45
CA ILE A 6 -2.21 8.44 -12.46
C ILE A 6 -3.15 8.13 -11.28
N LEU A 7 -2.83 8.58 -10.07
CA LEU A 7 -3.72 8.45 -8.91
C LEU A 7 -5.07 9.11 -9.16
N TYR A 8 -5.06 10.30 -9.79
CA TYR A 8 -6.29 11.02 -10.13
C TYR A 8 -7.16 10.25 -11.13
N LEU A 9 -6.58 9.59 -12.13
CA LEU A 9 -7.33 8.68 -13.02
C LEU A 9 -7.98 7.54 -12.24
N GLY A 10 -7.30 7.00 -11.22
CA GLY A 10 -7.86 6.03 -10.30
C GLY A 10 -9.07 6.58 -9.53
N TYR A 11 -8.94 7.77 -8.94
CA TYR A 11 -10.04 8.42 -8.20
C TYR A 11 -11.25 8.70 -9.07
N VAL A 12 -11.05 9.38 -10.21
CA VAL A 12 -12.14 9.70 -11.14
C VAL A 12 -12.77 8.43 -11.70
N GLY A 13 -11.97 7.39 -11.97
CA GLY A 13 -12.45 6.10 -12.46
C GLY A 13 -13.45 5.42 -11.51
N MET A 14 -13.34 5.64 -10.19
CA MET A 14 -14.30 5.11 -9.21
C MET A 14 -15.68 5.78 -9.26
N THR A 15 -15.82 6.91 -9.97
CA THR A 15 -17.13 7.57 -10.20
C THR A 15 -18.09 6.66 -10.94
N VAL A 16 -17.61 5.87 -11.92
CA VAL A 16 -18.48 5.00 -12.72
C VAL A 16 -19.15 3.92 -11.87
N PRO A 17 -18.42 3.07 -11.12
CA PRO A 17 -19.07 2.06 -10.30
C PRO A 17 -19.92 2.66 -9.17
N PHE A 18 -19.54 3.82 -8.62
CA PHE A 18 -20.39 4.56 -7.68
C PHE A 18 -21.72 5.00 -8.30
N ALA A 19 -21.71 5.56 -9.51
CA ALA A 19 -22.91 6.02 -10.21
C ALA A 19 -23.88 4.86 -10.47
N PHE A 20 -23.37 3.68 -10.85
CA PHE A 20 -24.20 2.46 -10.98
C PHE A 20 -24.84 2.05 -9.64
N ALA A 21 -24.07 2.06 -8.54
CA ALA A 21 -24.59 1.71 -7.22
C ALA A 21 -25.70 2.68 -6.78
N VAL A 22 -25.48 3.98 -6.92
CA VAL A 22 -26.48 5.01 -6.57
C VAL A 22 -27.71 4.93 -7.49
N ALA A 23 -27.52 4.72 -8.79
CA ALA A 23 -28.64 4.56 -9.73
C ALA A 23 -29.49 3.32 -9.41
N ALA A 24 -28.85 2.19 -9.07
CA ALA A 24 -29.55 0.98 -8.64
C ALA A 24 -30.38 1.23 -7.36
N LEU A 25 -29.83 1.97 -6.40
CA LEU A 25 -30.55 2.33 -5.18
C LEU A 25 -31.73 3.29 -5.44
N ILE A 26 -31.54 4.31 -6.28
CA ILE A 26 -32.61 5.27 -6.60
C ILE A 26 -33.74 4.56 -7.32
N THR A 27 -33.43 3.79 -8.37
CA THR A 27 -34.42 3.11 -9.22
C THR A 27 -35.04 1.87 -8.58
N GLY A 28 -34.42 1.32 -7.53
CA GLY A 28 -34.82 0.03 -6.93
C GLY A 28 -34.50 -1.18 -7.81
N LYS A 29 -33.77 -1.01 -8.93
CA LYS A 29 -33.34 -2.08 -9.81
C LYS A 29 -31.99 -2.63 -9.33
N VAL A 30 -32.03 -3.54 -8.37
CA VAL A 30 -30.83 -4.13 -7.74
C VAL A 30 -30.52 -5.53 -8.31
N ASP A 31 -30.80 -5.71 -9.60
CA ASP A 31 -30.46 -6.94 -10.30
C ASP A 31 -28.94 -7.06 -10.54
N ASP A 32 -28.47 -8.27 -10.82
CA ASP A 32 -27.02 -8.52 -10.94
C ASP A 32 -26.45 -8.13 -12.33
N GLY A 33 -27.29 -7.61 -13.24
CA GLY A 33 -26.94 -7.32 -14.64
C GLY A 33 -25.84 -6.25 -14.83
N TRP A 34 -25.68 -5.35 -13.86
CA TRP A 34 -24.67 -4.28 -13.92
C TRP A 34 -23.33 -4.66 -13.27
N LEU A 35 -23.25 -5.79 -12.55
CA LEU A 35 -22.04 -6.20 -11.82
C LEU A 35 -20.81 -6.39 -12.72
N HIS A 36 -21.01 -6.90 -13.93
CA HIS A 36 -19.92 -7.10 -14.87
C HIS A 36 -19.33 -5.76 -15.35
N VAL A 37 -20.17 -4.75 -15.54
CA VAL A 37 -19.74 -3.41 -15.96
C VAL A 37 -18.99 -2.74 -14.83
N THR A 38 -19.58 -2.71 -13.63
CA THR A 38 -18.94 -2.08 -12.45
C THR A 38 -17.63 -2.75 -12.09
N ARG A 39 -17.54 -4.09 -12.13
CA ARG A 39 -16.28 -4.79 -11.91
C ARG A 39 -15.19 -4.40 -12.91
N ARG A 40 -15.51 -4.26 -14.20
CA ARG A 40 -14.51 -3.84 -15.23
C ARG A 40 -13.99 -2.44 -14.96
N TRP A 41 -14.88 -1.51 -14.65
CA TRP A 41 -14.51 -0.14 -14.29
C TRP A 41 -13.72 -0.08 -12.99
N THR A 42 -14.12 -0.83 -11.96
CA THR A 42 -13.36 -0.91 -10.72
C THR A 42 -11.97 -1.50 -10.94
N LEU A 43 -11.81 -2.53 -11.77
CA LEU A 43 -10.47 -3.07 -12.08
C LEU A 43 -9.59 -2.05 -12.80
N ALA A 44 -10.13 -1.28 -13.73
CA ALA A 44 -9.38 -0.22 -14.41
C ALA A 44 -8.94 0.88 -13.43
N ALA A 45 -9.88 1.40 -12.64
CA ALA A 45 -9.59 2.41 -11.62
C ALA A 45 -8.60 1.90 -10.55
N TRP A 46 -8.80 0.67 -10.07
CA TRP A 46 -7.90 -0.01 -9.13
C TRP A 46 -6.50 -0.22 -9.72
N GLY A 47 -6.39 -0.50 -11.02
CA GLY A 47 -5.10 -0.60 -11.73
C GLY A 47 -4.35 0.74 -11.74
N PHE A 48 -5.04 1.84 -12.04
CA PHE A 48 -4.45 3.18 -11.94
C PHE A 48 -4.06 3.54 -10.51
N LEU A 49 -4.90 3.22 -9.51
CA LEU A 49 -4.53 3.38 -8.10
C LEU A 49 -3.27 2.60 -7.75
N THR A 50 -3.20 1.33 -8.16
CA THR A 50 -2.03 0.46 -7.91
C THR A 50 -0.76 1.06 -8.50
N PHE A 51 -0.81 1.50 -9.77
CA PHE A 51 0.33 2.08 -10.44
C PHE A 51 0.73 3.44 -9.83
N GLY A 52 -0.25 4.27 -9.50
CA GLY A 52 -0.02 5.56 -8.85
C GLY A 52 0.60 5.41 -7.46
N ILE A 53 0.13 4.45 -6.65
CA ILE A 53 0.69 4.11 -5.33
C ILE A 53 2.12 3.60 -5.48
N ALA A 54 2.39 2.69 -6.42
CA ALA A 54 3.73 2.16 -6.65
C ALA A 54 4.73 3.25 -7.10
N LEU A 55 4.33 4.11 -8.05
CA LEU A 55 5.14 5.25 -8.48
C LEU A 55 5.32 6.30 -7.37
N GLY A 56 4.32 6.46 -6.50
CA GLY A 56 4.40 7.28 -5.30
C GLY A 56 5.49 6.76 -4.37
N GLY A 57 5.45 5.46 -4.05
CA GLY A 57 6.45 4.82 -3.20
C GLY A 57 7.86 4.82 -3.78
N TRP A 58 7.99 4.70 -5.11
CA TRP A 58 9.27 4.88 -5.78
C TRP A 58 9.81 6.30 -5.60
N TRP A 59 8.95 7.29 -5.86
CA TRP A 59 9.34 8.68 -5.76
C TRP A 59 9.66 9.09 -4.33
N SER A 60 8.90 8.62 -3.34
CA SER A 60 9.16 8.89 -1.92
C SER A 60 10.49 8.28 -1.52
N TYR A 61 10.80 7.06 -1.95
CA TYR A 61 12.10 6.45 -1.72
C TYR A 61 13.25 7.28 -2.32
N GLU A 62 13.13 7.77 -3.56
CA GLU A 62 14.22 8.53 -4.21
C GLU A 62 14.37 9.98 -3.73
N VAL A 63 13.31 10.57 -3.16
CA VAL A 63 13.24 12.03 -2.95
C VAL A 63 12.98 12.41 -1.49
N LEU A 64 12.39 11.52 -0.70
CA LEU A 64 12.08 11.76 0.70
C LEU A 64 13.02 10.95 1.59
N GLY A 65 13.73 11.63 2.49
CA GLY A 65 14.75 11.05 3.37
C GLY A 65 14.27 10.04 4.42
N TRP A 66 13.13 9.38 4.21
CA TRP A 66 12.49 8.47 5.16
C TRP A 66 13.19 7.13 5.33
N SER A 67 14.13 6.79 4.43
CA SER A 67 14.78 5.48 4.38
C SER A 67 13.81 4.30 4.11
N GLY A 68 12.63 4.60 3.57
CA GLY A 68 11.58 3.64 3.26
C GLY A 68 10.69 4.16 2.11
N VAL A 69 9.73 3.34 1.69
CA VAL A 69 8.91 3.61 0.49
C VAL A 69 7.56 4.27 0.80
N TRP A 70 7.24 4.51 2.06
CA TRP A 70 5.88 4.93 2.44
C TRP A 70 5.80 5.79 3.71
N ALA A 71 6.56 5.42 4.75
CA ALA A 71 6.61 6.07 6.06
C ALA A 71 5.25 6.37 6.72
N TRP A 72 4.17 5.75 6.23
CA TRP A 72 2.79 6.01 6.61
C TRP A 72 2.40 7.49 6.51
N ASP A 73 2.95 8.23 5.54
CA ASP A 73 2.57 9.63 5.31
C ASP A 73 1.05 9.76 5.08
N PRO A 74 0.38 10.72 5.74
CA PRO A 74 -1.07 10.85 5.68
C PRO A 74 -1.65 10.99 4.26
N VAL A 75 -0.93 11.62 3.34
CA VAL A 75 -1.39 11.78 1.95
C VAL A 75 -1.26 10.48 1.17
N GLU A 76 -0.18 9.73 1.40
CA GLU A 76 -0.02 8.40 0.82
C GLU A 76 -1.10 7.45 1.36
N ASN A 77 -1.34 7.45 2.68
CA ASN A 77 -2.41 6.67 3.32
C ASN A 77 -3.78 6.98 2.72
N ALA A 78 -4.06 8.24 2.42
CA ALA A 78 -5.32 8.66 1.81
C ALA A 78 -5.56 7.99 0.45
N SER A 79 -4.50 7.74 -0.33
CA SER A 79 -4.58 7.01 -1.60
C SER A 79 -4.75 5.50 -1.44
N LEU A 80 -4.21 4.94 -0.36
CA LEU A 80 -4.33 3.52 -0.04
C LEU A 80 -5.76 3.13 0.39
N LEU A 81 -6.47 4.00 1.08
CA LEU A 81 -7.84 3.75 1.55
C LEU A 81 -8.82 3.29 0.45
N PRO A 82 -9.02 4.03 -0.65
CA PRO A 82 -9.89 3.56 -1.73
C PRO A 82 -9.34 2.33 -2.46
N TRP A 83 -8.01 2.14 -2.48
CA TRP A 83 -7.42 0.92 -3.03
C TRP A 83 -7.78 -0.32 -2.18
N ILE A 84 -7.74 -0.22 -0.86
CA ILE A 84 -8.11 -1.31 0.07
C ILE A 84 -9.61 -1.66 -0.10
N THR A 85 -10.50 -0.67 -0.03
CA THR A 85 -11.95 -0.93 -0.15
C THR A 85 -12.35 -1.38 -1.55
N GLY A 86 -11.68 -0.87 -2.59
CA GLY A 86 -11.84 -1.34 -3.97
C GLY A 86 -11.38 -2.79 -4.14
N THR A 87 -10.28 -3.19 -3.47
CA THR A 87 -9.81 -4.58 -3.45
C THR A 87 -10.83 -5.50 -2.77
N ALA A 88 -11.41 -5.07 -1.64
CA ALA A 88 -12.50 -5.80 -0.99
C ALA A 88 -13.69 -6.02 -1.94
N TYR A 89 -14.08 -4.99 -2.68
CA TYR A 89 -15.18 -5.07 -3.65
C TYR A 89 -14.87 -6.06 -4.77
N ILE A 90 -13.67 -6.01 -5.37
CA ILE A 90 -13.24 -6.93 -6.43
C ILE A 90 -13.34 -8.40 -5.99
N HIS A 91 -13.08 -8.68 -4.71
CA HIS A 91 -13.23 -10.02 -4.14
C HIS A 91 -14.70 -10.37 -3.85
N SER A 92 -15.45 -9.45 -3.24
CA SER A 92 -16.82 -9.70 -2.82
C SER A 92 -17.81 -9.75 -4.00
N VAL A 93 -17.58 -9.02 -5.08
CA VAL A 93 -18.41 -9.08 -6.29
C VAL A 93 -18.39 -10.47 -6.93
N MET A 94 -17.29 -11.22 -6.79
CA MET A 94 -17.21 -12.61 -7.26
C MET A 94 -18.15 -13.55 -6.50
N VAL A 95 -18.37 -13.28 -5.21
CA VAL A 95 -19.32 -14.05 -4.39
C VAL A 95 -20.74 -13.69 -4.78
N GLN A 96 -21.04 -12.41 -5.01
CA GLN A 96 -22.37 -11.99 -5.48
C GLN A 96 -22.70 -12.59 -6.84
N GLU A 97 -21.81 -12.49 -7.84
CA GLU A 97 -22.05 -13.05 -9.17
C GLU A 97 -22.27 -14.58 -9.14
N ARG A 98 -21.58 -15.31 -8.27
CA ARG A 98 -21.66 -16.78 -8.21
C ARG A 98 -22.78 -17.30 -7.30
N ARG A 99 -23.15 -16.55 -6.26
CA ARG A 99 -23.97 -17.03 -5.14
C ARG A 99 -25.15 -16.14 -4.78
N GLY A 100 -25.24 -14.93 -5.34
CA GLY A 100 -26.29 -13.96 -4.99
C GLY A 100 -26.19 -13.43 -3.56
N LEU A 101 -25.02 -13.56 -2.90
CA LEU A 101 -24.79 -13.09 -1.53
C LEU A 101 -24.09 -11.72 -1.52
N LEU A 102 -24.04 -11.07 -0.35
CA LEU A 102 -23.25 -9.86 -0.09
C LEU A 102 -23.66 -8.61 -0.90
N ARG A 103 -24.92 -8.50 -1.34
CA ARG A 103 -25.42 -7.35 -2.11
C ARG A 103 -25.26 -6.01 -1.36
N VAL A 104 -25.76 -5.94 -0.13
CA VAL A 104 -25.60 -4.75 0.75
C VAL A 104 -24.12 -4.39 0.87
N TRP A 105 -23.28 -5.39 1.16
CA TRP A 105 -21.85 -5.21 1.35
C TRP A 105 -21.15 -4.63 0.11
N ASN A 106 -21.45 -5.17 -1.08
CA ASN A 106 -20.86 -4.68 -2.33
C ASN A 106 -21.27 -3.25 -2.66
N ILE A 107 -22.53 -2.89 -2.43
CA ILE A 107 -22.99 -1.51 -2.59
C ILE A 107 -22.30 -0.58 -1.59
N SER A 108 -22.22 -0.99 -0.31
CA SER A 108 -21.52 -0.23 0.72
C SER A 108 -20.05 -0.03 0.39
N LEU A 109 -19.37 -1.04 -0.15
CA LEU A 109 -17.97 -0.94 -0.56
C LEU A 109 -17.78 0.01 -1.75
N LEU A 110 -18.68 0.03 -2.72
CA LEU A 110 -18.61 0.98 -3.84
C LEU A 110 -18.79 2.42 -3.38
N ILE A 111 -19.79 2.66 -2.51
CA ILE A 111 -20.02 3.95 -1.88
C ILE A 111 -18.80 4.37 -1.07
N ALA A 112 -18.34 3.51 -0.15
CA ALA A 112 -17.19 3.79 0.70
C ALA A 112 -15.95 4.10 -0.14
N THR A 113 -15.68 3.31 -1.18
CA THR A 113 -14.50 3.53 -2.03
C THR A 113 -14.53 4.89 -2.70
N PHE A 114 -15.66 5.29 -3.29
CA PHE A 114 -15.79 6.61 -3.91
C PHE A 114 -15.75 7.74 -2.88
N SER A 115 -16.45 7.61 -1.76
CA SER A 115 -16.38 8.59 -0.66
C SER A 115 -14.94 8.78 -0.16
N LEU A 116 -14.15 7.70 -0.07
CA LEU A 116 -12.74 7.75 0.31
C LEU A 116 -11.87 8.48 -0.73
N THR A 117 -12.22 8.45 -2.02
CA THR A 117 -11.51 9.30 -3.02
C THR A 117 -11.75 10.79 -2.81
N ILE A 118 -12.95 11.18 -2.39
CA ILE A 118 -13.28 12.58 -2.07
C ILE A 118 -12.59 12.98 -0.78
N LEU A 119 -12.65 12.13 0.24
CA LEU A 119 -11.92 12.35 1.49
C LEU A 119 -10.42 12.48 1.25
N GLY A 120 -9.84 11.61 0.42
CA GLY A 120 -8.41 11.70 0.10
C GLY A 120 -8.06 12.97 -0.67
N THR A 121 -8.94 13.44 -1.55
CA THR A 121 -8.78 14.74 -2.22
C THR A 121 -8.88 15.91 -1.22
N PHE A 122 -9.80 15.84 -0.26
CA PHE A 122 -9.91 16.82 0.82
C PHE A 122 -8.61 16.86 1.64
N LEU A 123 -8.12 15.71 2.08
CA LEU A 123 -6.91 15.59 2.89
C LEU A 123 -5.68 16.20 2.20
N THR A 124 -5.54 16.04 0.89
CA THR A 124 -4.39 16.59 0.14
C THR A 124 -4.51 18.08 -0.20
N ARG A 125 -5.73 18.61 -0.31
CA ARG A 125 -5.99 19.97 -0.81
C ARG A 125 -6.36 20.98 0.27
N SER A 126 -6.73 20.53 1.47
CA SER A 126 -7.24 21.41 2.53
C SER A 126 -6.16 22.03 3.42
N GLY A 127 -4.92 21.54 3.36
CA GLY A 127 -3.83 22.01 4.23
C GLY A 127 -3.96 21.55 5.70
N VAL A 128 -4.98 20.74 6.04
CA VAL A 128 -5.23 20.29 7.42
C VAL A 128 -4.22 19.24 7.90
N LEU A 129 -3.49 18.60 6.99
CA LEU A 129 -2.51 17.57 7.33
C LEU A 129 -1.11 18.16 7.39
N ASN A 130 -0.39 17.80 8.46
CA ASN A 130 1.07 17.91 8.51
C ASN A 130 1.69 16.82 7.63
N SER A 131 1.83 17.12 6.33
CA SER A 131 2.42 16.21 5.34
C SER A 131 3.38 16.96 4.43
N VAL A 132 4.44 16.29 4.00
CA VAL A 132 5.32 16.79 2.94
C VAL A 132 4.57 17.00 1.64
N HIS A 133 3.47 16.28 1.39
CA HIS A 133 2.69 16.39 0.16
C HIS A 133 1.67 17.53 0.16
N ALA A 134 1.58 18.31 1.25
CA ALA A 134 0.60 19.40 1.39
C ALA A 134 0.89 20.65 0.53
N PHE A 135 1.86 20.61 -0.40
CA PHE A 135 2.19 21.72 -1.31
C PHE A 135 1.03 22.16 -2.23
N SER A 136 0.00 21.34 -2.37
CA SER A 136 -1.15 21.58 -3.25
C SER A 136 -2.36 22.21 -2.54
N GLU A 137 -2.17 22.77 -1.35
CA GLU A 137 -3.20 23.47 -0.58
C GLU A 137 -3.98 24.51 -1.43
N SER A 138 -5.30 24.56 -1.22
CA SER A 138 -6.19 25.54 -1.86
C SER A 138 -7.51 25.72 -1.09
N ASP A 139 -8.23 26.79 -1.40
CA ASP A 139 -9.49 27.17 -0.74
C ASP A 139 -10.68 26.21 -1.01
N ILE A 140 -10.46 25.13 -1.78
CA ILE A 140 -11.52 24.15 -2.11
C ILE A 140 -11.80 23.14 -0.98
N GLY A 141 -10.94 23.08 0.04
CA GLY A 141 -11.05 22.10 1.14
C GLY A 141 -12.45 22.04 1.76
N PRO A 142 -13.04 23.17 2.21
CA PRO A 142 -14.39 23.17 2.78
C PRO A 142 -15.46 22.62 1.83
N TRP A 143 -15.39 22.95 0.53
CA TRP A 143 -16.32 22.45 -0.48
C TRP A 143 -16.22 20.93 -0.66
N LEU A 144 -15.00 20.38 -0.65
CA LEU A 144 -14.78 18.93 -0.72
C LEU A 144 -15.33 18.23 0.53
N LEU A 145 -15.17 18.82 1.71
CA LEU A 145 -15.70 18.26 2.96
C LEU A 145 -17.23 18.25 2.99
N VAL A 146 -17.87 19.33 2.54
CA VAL A 146 -19.33 19.39 2.39
C VAL A 146 -19.81 18.36 1.37
N ALA A 147 -19.15 18.27 0.20
CA ALA A 147 -19.49 17.28 -0.82
C ALA A 147 -19.35 15.84 -0.28
N PHE A 148 -18.28 15.54 0.45
CA PHE A 148 -18.08 14.26 1.13
C PHE A 148 -19.25 13.96 2.08
N GLY A 149 -19.59 14.89 2.96
CA GLY A 149 -20.69 14.74 3.93
C GLY A 149 -22.03 14.48 3.25
N VAL A 150 -22.36 15.26 2.21
CA VAL A 150 -23.60 15.10 1.43
C VAL A 150 -23.65 13.73 0.74
N ILE A 151 -22.57 13.32 0.08
CA ILE A 151 -22.50 12.05 -0.65
C ILE A 151 -22.64 10.87 0.31
N VAL A 152 -21.93 10.89 1.44
CA VAL A 152 -22.03 9.84 2.46
C VAL A 152 -23.45 9.79 3.04
N ALA A 153 -24.00 10.93 3.47
CA ALA A 153 -25.34 10.97 4.07
C ALA A 153 -26.42 10.50 3.09
N ALA A 154 -26.43 11.03 1.86
CA ALA A 154 -27.40 10.63 0.85
C ALA A 154 -27.29 9.13 0.49
N SER A 155 -26.07 8.62 0.36
CA SER A 155 -25.84 7.21 0.05
C SER A 155 -26.28 6.29 1.19
N LEU A 156 -26.02 6.66 2.45
CA LEU A 156 -26.48 5.90 3.62
C LEU A 156 -28.00 5.87 3.73
N VAL A 157 -28.67 7.01 3.51
CA VAL A 157 -30.14 7.08 3.45
C VAL A 157 -30.68 6.16 2.37
N LEU A 158 -30.10 6.20 1.16
CA LEU A 158 -30.50 5.32 0.06
C LEU A 158 -30.32 3.83 0.38
N VAL A 159 -29.19 3.45 0.96
CA VAL A 159 -28.93 2.06 1.38
C VAL A 159 -29.94 1.63 2.45
N PHE A 160 -30.21 2.48 3.43
CA PHE A 160 -31.19 2.21 4.48
C PHE A 160 -32.60 2.03 3.91
N MET A 161 -33.06 2.95 3.06
CA MET A 161 -34.37 2.89 2.41
C MET A 161 -34.56 1.66 1.50
N ARG A 162 -33.47 1.14 0.94
CA ARG A 162 -33.48 -0.06 0.08
C ARG A 162 -33.11 -1.34 0.81
N GLY A 163 -32.87 -1.30 2.12
CA GLY A 163 -32.35 -2.42 2.90
C GLY A 163 -33.06 -3.75 2.63
N ASP A 164 -34.40 -3.75 2.63
CA ASP A 164 -35.19 -4.97 2.39
C ASP A 164 -35.00 -5.56 0.99
N GLN A 165 -34.86 -4.72 -0.04
CA GLN A 165 -34.61 -5.15 -1.42
C GLN A 165 -33.18 -5.68 -1.61
N LEU A 166 -32.25 -5.23 -0.76
CA LEU A 166 -30.85 -5.64 -0.79
C LEU A 166 -30.58 -6.94 0.00
N ARG A 167 -31.54 -7.44 0.79
CA ARG A 167 -31.37 -8.68 1.56
C ARG A 167 -31.11 -9.85 0.60
N SER A 168 -29.99 -10.55 0.82
CA SER A 168 -29.71 -11.79 0.10
C SER A 168 -30.64 -12.90 0.58
N SER A 169 -31.13 -13.71 -0.36
CA SER A 169 -32.02 -14.85 -0.06
C SER A 169 -31.30 -16.02 0.62
N GLY A 170 -29.96 -16.03 0.64
CA GLY A 170 -29.14 -17.08 1.25
C GLY A 170 -28.17 -16.57 2.31
N SER A 171 -27.52 -17.50 2.99
CA SER A 171 -26.44 -17.27 3.97
C SER A 171 -25.18 -18.07 3.61
N VAL A 172 -24.07 -17.75 4.26
CA VAL A 172 -22.83 -18.53 4.13
C VAL A 172 -23.03 -19.88 4.83
N GLU A 173 -23.05 -20.97 4.06
CA GLU A 173 -23.33 -22.33 4.56
C GLU A 173 -22.24 -22.88 5.50
N SER A 174 -20.98 -22.46 5.34
CA SER A 174 -19.85 -22.89 6.17
C SER A 174 -18.74 -21.86 6.21
N ILE A 175 -18.10 -21.69 7.37
CA ILE A 175 -16.89 -20.87 7.52
C ILE A 175 -15.71 -21.54 6.81
N TYR A 176 -15.68 -22.88 6.77
CA TYR A 176 -14.66 -23.68 6.09
C TYR A 176 -14.98 -23.90 4.61
N SER A 177 -15.41 -22.85 3.93
CA SER A 177 -15.66 -22.86 2.49
C SER A 177 -15.02 -21.64 1.84
N ARG A 178 -14.96 -21.65 0.51
CA ARG A 178 -14.46 -20.49 -0.24
C ARG A 178 -15.29 -19.24 0.03
N GLU A 179 -16.61 -19.37 0.19
CA GLU A 179 -17.49 -18.27 0.59
C GLU A 179 -17.12 -17.69 1.96
N GLY A 180 -16.89 -18.55 2.96
CA GLY A 180 -16.44 -18.13 4.29
C GLY A 180 -15.07 -17.43 4.27
N ALA A 181 -14.12 -17.94 3.48
CA ALA A 181 -12.82 -17.31 3.31
C ALA A 181 -12.90 -15.95 2.61
N PHE A 182 -13.77 -15.79 1.60
CA PHE A 182 -14.02 -14.49 0.97
C PHE A 182 -14.63 -13.47 1.93
N LEU A 183 -15.56 -13.91 2.80
CA LEU A 183 -16.15 -13.06 3.84
C LEU A 183 -15.09 -12.62 4.86
N LEU A 184 -14.29 -13.55 5.37
CA LEU A 184 -13.20 -13.25 6.31
C LEU A 184 -12.20 -12.27 5.69
N ASN A 185 -11.81 -12.49 4.45
CA ASN A 185 -10.92 -11.59 3.71
C ASN A 185 -11.51 -10.18 3.57
N ASN A 186 -12.81 -10.07 3.32
CA ASN A 186 -13.49 -8.77 3.24
C ASN A 186 -13.54 -8.05 4.59
N ILE A 187 -13.77 -8.77 5.68
CA ILE A 187 -13.70 -8.22 7.04
C ILE A 187 -12.29 -7.69 7.31
N LEU A 188 -11.25 -8.45 6.96
CA LEU A 188 -9.86 -8.01 7.13
C LEU A 188 -9.54 -6.75 6.32
N PHE A 189 -9.98 -6.67 5.06
CA PHE A 189 -9.84 -5.43 4.28
C PHE A 189 -10.57 -4.25 4.93
N ALA A 190 -11.78 -4.45 5.44
CA ALA A 190 -12.53 -3.39 6.12
C ALA A 190 -11.84 -2.93 7.40
N VAL A 191 -11.32 -3.87 8.21
CA VAL A 191 -10.54 -3.57 9.41
C VAL A 191 -9.23 -2.85 9.03
N PHE A 192 -8.55 -3.27 7.97
CA PHE A 192 -7.34 -2.60 7.49
C PHE A 192 -7.66 -1.16 7.08
N ALA A 193 -8.67 -0.95 6.24
CA ALA A 193 -9.10 0.39 5.85
C ALA A 193 -9.47 1.24 7.07
N PHE A 194 -10.16 0.66 8.06
CA PHE A 194 -10.53 1.36 9.29
C PHE A 194 -9.31 1.77 10.11
N VAL A 195 -8.32 0.89 10.31
CA VAL A 195 -7.08 1.20 11.02
C VAL A 195 -6.33 2.33 10.34
N VAL A 196 -6.18 2.27 9.01
CA VAL A 196 -5.48 3.31 8.23
C VAL A 196 -6.23 4.63 8.30
N LEU A 197 -7.55 4.60 8.15
CA LEU A 197 -8.41 5.78 8.23
C LEU A 197 -8.34 6.42 9.61
N LEU A 198 -8.42 5.61 10.66
CA LEU A 198 -8.33 6.05 12.05
C LEU A 198 -6.99 6.72 12.31
N GLY A 199 -5.87 6.06 12.00
CA GLY A 199 -4.54 6.65 12.19
C GLY A 199 -4.33 7.95 11.42
N THR A 200 -4.93 8.06 10.23
CA THR A 200 -4.81 9.24 9.36
C THR A 200 -5.69 10.41 9.84
N VAL A 201 -6.92 10.14 10.28
CA VAL A 201 -7.90 11.19 10.65
C VAL A 201 -7.84 11.55 12.13
N PHE A 202 -7.38 10.65 13.00
CA PHE A 202 -7.33 10.87 14.44
C PHE A 202 -6.57 12.15 14.86
N PRO A 203 -5.39 12.48 14.30
CA PRO A 203 -4.74 13.76 14.54
C PRO A 203 -5.64 14.98 14.30
N LEU A 204 -6.43 14.96 13.22
CA LEU A 204 -7.33 16.04 12.85
C LEU A 204 -8.47 16.20 13.88
N VAL A 205 -8.97 15.09 14.41
CA VAL A 205 -10.00 15.10 15.46
C VAL A 205 -9.43 15.70 16.75
N VAL A 206 -8.22 15.33 17.14
CA VAL A 206 -7.56 15.86 18.33
C VAL A 206 -7.29 17.36 18.17
N GLU A 207 -6.81 17.79 17.01
CA GLU A 207 -6.60 19.20 16.72
C GLU A 207 -7.91 20.00 16.78
N ALA A 208 -8.99 19.50 16.16
CA ALA A 208 -10.29 20.17 16.18
C ALA A 208 -10.87 20.32 17.60
N LEU A 209 -10.72 19.31 18.46
CA LEU A 209 -11.31 19.30 19.80
C LEU A 209 -10.42 19.94 20.88
N GLN A 210 -9.10 19.78 20.78
CA GLN A 210 -8.15 20.15 21.83
C GLN A 210 -7.19 21.28 21.41
N GLN A 211 -7.26 21.76 20.15
CA GLN A 211 -6.36 22.78 19.61
C GLN A 211 -4.87 22.41 19.77
N ARG A 212 -4.58 21.10 19.71
CA ARG A 212 -3.25 20.53 19.85
C ARG A 212 -2.94 19.61 18.69
N GLN A 213 -1.81 19.84 18.03
CA GLN A 213 -1.33 18.97 16.96
C GLN A 213 -0.61 17.76 17.53
N ILE A 214 -0.94 16.58 16.98
CA ILE A 214 -0.27 15.32 17.24
C ILE A 214 0.09 14.66 15.93
N VAL A 215 1.06 13.74 15.96
CA VAL A 215 1.43 12.93 14.80
C VAL A 215 1.32 11.46 15.19
N VAL A 216 0.62 10.69 14.37
CA VAL A 216 0.57 9.23 14.48
C VAL A 216 1.65 8.67 13.57
N GLY A 217 2.70 8.10 14.17
CA GLY A 217 3.85 7.56 13.43
C GLY A 217 3.70 6.08 13.06
N GLU A 218 4.71 5.59 12.34
CA GLU A 218 4.81 4.19 11.87
C GLU A 218 4.50 3.13 12.95
N PRO A 219 4.93 3.26 14.22
CA PRO A 219 4.68 2.21 15.22
C PRO A 219 3.20 1.88 15.42
N PHE A 220 2.29 2.86 15.32
CA PHE A 220 0.85 2.61 15.42
C PHE A 220 0.36 1.75 14.24
N PHE A 221 0.75 2.12 13.02
CA PHE A 221 0.32 1.43 11.82
C PHE A 221 0.94 0.04 11.75
N ASP A 222 2.23 -0.11 12.02
CA ASP A 222 2.92 -1.39 11.95
C ASP A 222 2.36 -2.40 12.96
N GLN A 223 2.11 -1.97 14.20
CA GLN A 223 1.54 -2.86 15.24
C GLN A 223 0.17 -3.42 14.85
N LEU A 224 -0.66 -2.62 14.16
CA LEU A 224 -2.03 -3.02 13.81
C LEU A 224 -2.12 -3.67 12.42
N THR A 225 -1.35 -3.22 11.44
CA THR A 225 -1.45 -3.66 10.04
C THR A 225 -0.60 -4.89 9.74
N VAL A 226 0.54 -5.09 10.41
CA VAL A 226 1.39 -6.28 10.19
C VAL A 226 0.63 -7.58 10.53
N PRO A 227 -0.07 -7.71 11.67
CA PRO A 227 -0.87 -8.91 11.95
C PRO A 227 -1.98 -9.15 10.93
N ILE A 228 -2.61 -8.08 10.43
CA ILE A 228 -3.62 -8.14 9.38
C ILE A 228 -2.98 -8.67 8.08
N GLY A 229 -1.85 -8.10 7.66
CA GLY A 229 -1.11 -8.51 6.46
C GLY A 229 -0.66 -9.98 6.51
N ILE A 230 -0.13 -10.43 7.64
CA ILE A 230 0.25 -11.84 7.88
C ILE A 230 -0.98 -12.75 7.74
N THR A 231 -2.11 -12.36 8.34
CA THR A 231 -3.36 -13.14 8.25
C THR A 231 -3.88 -13.20 6.82
N MET A 232 -3.79 -12.08 6.08
CA MET A 232 -4.18 -12.01 4.68
C MET A 232 -3.28 -12.88 3.79
N LEU A 233 -1.95 -12.91 4.01
CA LEU A 233 -1.05 -13.83 3.30
C LEU A 233 -1.44 -15.30 3.53
N PHE A 234 -1.77 -15.66 4.77
CA PHE A 234 -2.24 -17.01 5.09
C PHE A 234 -3.55 -17.35 4.35
N ILE A 235 -4.53 -16.46 4.38
CA ILE A 235 -5.79 -16.66 3.66
C ILE A 235 -5.55 -16.72 2.15
N MET A 236 -4.64 -15.91 1.61
CA MET A 236 -4.25 -15.93 0.20
C MET A 236 -3.66 -17.29 -0.21
N ALA A 237 -2.97 -17.98 0.70
CA ALA A 237 -2.47 -19.33 0.47
C ALA A 237 -3.59 -20.39 0.51
N VAL A 238 -4.50 -20.31 1.48
CA VAL A 238 -5.48 -21.37 1.73
C VAL A 238 -6.76 -21.22 0.90
N ALA A 239 -7.30 -20.01 0.78
CA ALA A 239 -8.61 -19.75 0.19
C ALA A 239 -8.78 -20.22 -1.26
N PRO A 240 -7.79 -20.07 -2.17
CA PRO A 240 -7.91 -20.57 -3.55
C PRO A 240 -8.08 -22.09 -3.63
N MET A 241 -7.64 -22.82 -2.60
CA MET A 241 -7.69 -24.29 -2.54
C MET A 241 -8.97 -24.82 -1.90
N LEU A 242 -9.73 -23.96 -1.20
CA LEU A 242 -11.00 -24.34 -0.58
C LEU A 242 -12.08 -24.61 -1.63
N PRO A 243 -12.94 -25.63 -1.44
CA PRO A 243 -14.10 -25.87 -2.28
C PRO A 243 -15.18 -24.79 -2.08
N TRP A 244 -16.06 -24.62 -3.08
CA TRP A 244 -17.31 -23.88 -2.90
C TRP A 244 -18.32 -24.80 -2.18
N ARG A 245 -19.07 -24.27 -1.20
CA ARG A 245 -19.89 -25.05 -0.25
C ARG A 245 -19.09 -26.09 0.55
N ARG A 246 -19.80 -26.83 1.41
CA ARG A 246 -19.28 -27.99 2.14
C ARG A 246 -19.16 -29.17 1.18
N SER A 247 -17.97 -29.46 0.69
CA SER A 247 -17.70 -30.76 0.03
C SER A 247 -17.37 -31.81 1.10
N GLY A 248 -17.57 -33.08 0.78
CA GLY A 248 -17.03 -34.20 1.57
C GLY A 248 -15.52 -34.07 1.78
N ARG A 249 -14.95 -34.92 2.63
CA ARG A 249 -13.52 -34.99 3.02
C ARG A 249 -12.56 -35.26 1.84
N ASP A 250 -12.68 -34.54 0.74
CA ASP A 250 -11.67 -34.49 -0.31
C ASP A 250 -10.44 -33.75 0.22
N SER A 251 -9.29 -34.23 -0.20
CA SER A 251 -7.97 -34.02 0.40
C SER A 251 -7.43 -32.59 0.31
N LEU A 252 -8.04 -31.63 1.01
CA LEU A 252 -7.48 -30.29 1.19
C LEU A 252 -6.03 -30.36 1.70
N GLY A 253 -5.74 -31.32 2.59
CA GLY A 253 -4.37 -31.61 3.06
C GLY A 253 -3.41 -31.97 1.93
N GLU A 254 -3.80 -32.86 1.00
CA GLU A 254 -2.95 -33.22 -0.15
C GLU A 254 -2.77 -32.03 -1.10
N LYS A 255 -3.81 -31.21 -1.30
CA LYS A 255 -3.73 -30.01 -2.15
C LYS A 255 -2.81 -28.93 -1.55
N LEU A 256 -2.72 -28.85 -0.23
CA LEU A 256 -1.89 -27.88 0.49
C LEU A 256 -0.48 -28.39 0.78
N LEU A 257 -0.20 -29.69 0.64
CA LEU A 257 1.11 -30.26 0.94
C LEU A 257 2.24 -29.58 0.14
N VAL A 258 2.10 -29.50 -1.18
CA VAL A 258 3.12 -28.88 -2.03
C VAL A 258 3.32 -27.39 -1.69
N PRO A 259 2.26 -26.56 -1.64
CA PRO A 259 2.40 -25.18 -1.17
C PRO A 259 3.03 -25.05 0.22
N ALA A 260 2.66 -25.92 1.18
CA ALA A 260 3.21 -25.88 2.54
C ALA A 260 4.71 -26.20 2.56
N VAL A 261 5.16 -27.17 1.75
CA VAL A 261 6.59 -27.48 1.58
C VAL A 261 7.33 -26.28 0.97
N VAL A 262 6.76 -25.62 -0.04
CA VAL A 262 7.35 -24.39 -0.60
C VAL A 262 7.49 -23.32 0.49
N GLY A 263 6.46 -23.11 1.32
CA GLY A 263 6.51 -22.18 2.45
C GLY A 263 7.59 -22.54 3.48
N LEU A 264 7.73 -23.81 3.85
CA LEU A 264 8.77 -24.29 4.77
C LEU A 264 10.18 -24.12 4.19
N VAL A 265 10.36 -24.39 2.90
CA VAL A 265 11.64 -24.18 2.20
C VAL A 265 11.98 -22.69 2.15
N SER A 266 11.02 -21.83 1.81
CA SER A 266 11.20 -20.37 1.82
C SER A 266 11.58 -19.85 3.21
N LEU A 267 10.92 -20.35 4.27
CA LEU A 267 11.26 -20.04 5.65
C LEU A 267 12.69 -20.50 6.00
N GLY A 268 13.04 -21.74 5.67
CA GLY A 268 14.37 -22.31 5.92
C GLY A 268 15.48 -21.53 5.21
N LEU A 269 15.25 -21.14 3.95
CA LEU A 269 16.17 -20.31 3.18
C LEU A 269 16.31 -18.91 3.79
N ALA A 270 15.21 -18.28 4.22
CA ALA A 270 15.25 -16.99 4.88
C ALA A 270 16.10 -17.04 6.15
N VAL A 271 15.92 -18.06 7.00
CA VAL A 271 16.76 -18.27 8.19
C VAL A 271 18.22 -18.49 7.82
N ALA A 272 18.49 -19.30 6.79
CA ALA A 272 19.85 -19.61 6.34
C ALA A 272 20.61 -18.38 5.84
N VAL A 273 19.92 -17.44 5.18
CA VAL A 273 20.48 -16.16 4.72
C VAL A 273 20.52 -15.10 5.83
N GLY A 274 20.03 -15.43 7.02
CA GLY A 274 20.17 -14.61 8.23
C GLY A 274 18.96 -13.77 8.60
N ALA A 275 17.77 -14.03 8.03
CA ALA A 275 16.53 -13.38 8.48
C ALA A 275 16.24 -13.73 9.94
N ARG A 276 15.88 -12.72 10.72
CA ARG A 276 15.54 -12.84 12.15
C ARG A 276 14.22 -12.12 12.45
N GLY A 277 13.61 -12.47 13.59
CA GLY A 277 12.36 -11.88 14.05
C GLY A 277 11.12 -12.62 13.53
N LEU A 278 10.04 -12.59 14.31
CA LEU A 278 8.83 -13.36 14.00
C LEU A 278 8.13 -12.87 12.73
N ALA A 279 7.92 -11.56 12.59
CA ALA A 279 7.19 -11.00 11.46
C ALA A 279 7.88 -11.27 10.11
N PRO A 280 9.20 -11.04 9.94
CA PRO A 280 9.88 -11.40 8.68
C PRO A 280 9.82 -12.88 8.35
N LEU A 281 10.05 -13.75 9.34
CA LEU A 281 10.01 -15.19 9.14
C LEU A 281 8.62 -15.67 8.71
N LEU A 282 7.55 -15.14 9.33
CA LEU A 282 6.18 -15.41 8.93
C LEU A 282 5.91 -14.89 7.51
N ALA A 283 6.36 -13.69 7.16
CA ALA A 283 6.16 -13.12 5.83
C ALA A 283 6.88 -13.94 4.74
N PHE A 284 8.11 -14.41 4.96
CA PHE A 284 8.81 -15.28 4.01
C PHE A 284 8.16 -16.67 3.89
N GLY A 285 7.82 -17.29 5.01
CA GLY A 285 7.20 -18.62 5.01
C GLY A 285 5.80 -18.60 4.39
N LEU A 286 4.96 -17.64 4.79
CA LEU A 286 3.61 -17.49 4.25
C LEU A 286 3.64 -16.94 2.81
N GLY A 287 4.62 -16.10 2.46
CA GLY A 287 4.84 -15.66 1.09
C GLY A 287 5.15 -16.84 0.17
N GLY A 288 6.08 -17.73 0.58
CA GLY A 288 6.35 -18.98 -0.13
C GLY A 288 5.13 -19.89 -0.22
N PHE A 289 4.38 -20.04 0.88
CA PHE A 289 3.15 -20.84 0.91
C PHE A 289 2.07 -20.29 -0.04
N ALA A 290 1.84 -18.98 -0.03
CA ALA A 290 0.88 -18.32 -0.89
C ALA A 290 1.30 -18.38 -2.37
N ALA A 291 2.60 -18.18 -2.66
CA ALA A 291 3.14 -18.29 -4.00
C ALA A 291 3.00 -19.73 -4.52
N GLY A 292 3.35 -20.73 -3.71
CA GLY A 292 3.18 -22.14 -4.03
C GLY A 292 1.72 -22.49 -4.33
N SER A 293 0.77 -21.94 -3.57
CA SER A 293 -0.67 -22.14 -3.80
C SER A 293 -1.15 -21.50 -5.11
N ALA A 294 -0.76 -20.24 -5.36
CA ALA A 294 -1.10 -19.53 -6.60
C ALA A 294 -0.50 -20.21 -7.84
N LEU A 295 0.77 -20.63 -7.78
CA LEU A 295 1.45 -21.36 -8.85
C LEU A 295 0.85 -22.74 -9.07
N ALA A 296 0.49 -23.47 -8.00
CA ALA A 296 -0.18 -24.76 -8.14
C ALA A 296 -1.57 -24.62 -8.79
N HIS A 297 -2.30 -23.54 -8.48
CA HIS A 297 -3.57 -23.22 -9.14
C HIS A 297 -3.36 -22.92 -10.62
N LEU A 298 -2.41 -22.04 -10.95
CA LEU A 298 -2.06 -21.67 -12.33
C LEU A 298 -1.60 -22.88 -13.14
N GLY A 299 -0.70 -23.71 -12.59
CA GLY A 299 -0.19 -24.90 -13.26
C GLY A 299 -1.28 -25.91 -13.60
N ARG A 300 -2.26 -26.12 -12.70
CA ARG A 300 -3.43 -26.97 -12.99
C ARG A 300 -4.29 -26.40 -14.11
N ALA A 301 -4.54 -25.09 -14.10
CA ALA A 301 -5.34 -24.44 -15.13
C ALA A 301 -4.65 -24.49 -16.51
N ILE A 302 -3.35 -24.23 -16.57
CA ILE A 302 -2.55 -24.28 -17.81
C ILE A 302 -2.51 -25.71 -18.36
N ARG A 303 -2.33 -26.73 -17.52
CA ARG A 303 -2.37 -28.13 -17.99
C ARG A 303 -3.72 -28.51 -18.58
N ALA A 304 -4.82 -28.03 -17.99
CA ALA A 304 -6.17 -28.36 -18.45
C ALA A 304 -6.59 -27.57 -19.70
N GLN A 305 -6.19 -26.30 -19.83
CA GLN A 305 -6.75 -25.35 -20.81
C GLN A 305 -5.69 -24.60 -21.64
N ARG A 306 -4.41 -24.97 -21.54
CA ARG A 306 -3.27 -24.32 -22.20
C ARG A 306 -3.26 -22.80 -21.96
N LEU A 307 -3.12 -22.00 -23.02
CA LEU A 307 -3.07 -20.53 -22.97
C LEU A 307 -4.36 -19.92 -22.38
N ASN A 308 -5.52 -20.53 -22.63
CA ASN A 308 -6.78 -20.08 -22.03
C ASN A 308 -6.78 -20.28 -20.51
N GLY A 309 -6.02 -21.27 -20.02
CA GLY A 309 -5.75 -21.48 -18.61
C GLY A 309 -4.86 -20.40 -17.99
N PHE A 310 -4.05 -19.67 -18.76
CA PHE A 310 -3.26 -18.55 -18.24
C PHE A 310 -4.05 -17.23 -18.26
N VAL A 311 -4.74 -16.94 -19.36
CA VAL A 311 -5.46 -15.67 -19.59
C VAL A 311 -6.88 -15.65 -19.00
N GLY A 312 -7.35 -16.79 -18.47
CA GLY A 312 -8.69 -16.92 -17.89
C GLY A 312 -8.95 -16.01 -16.67
N ARG A 313 -10.22 -15.60 -16.50
CA ARG A 313 -10.67 -14.65 -15.46
C ARG A 313 -10.24 -15.02 -14.04
N SER A 314 -10.21 -16.31 -13.68
CA SER A 314 -9.75 -16.77 -12.35
C SER A 314 -8.24 -16.70 -12.18
N ASN A 315 -7.47 -16.79 -13.26
CA ASN A 315 -6.02 -16.90 -13.24
C ASN A 315 -5.34 -15.53 -13.29
N GLY A 316 -5.99 -14.53 -13.89
CA GLY A 316 -5.58 -13.12 -13.73
C GLY A 316 -5.51 -12.70 -12.25
N GLY A 317 -6.46 -13.15 -11.41
CA GLY A 317 -6.40 -12.90 -9.97
C GLY A 317 -5.20 -13.57 -9.28
N MET A 318 -4.82 -14.77 -9.69
CA MET A 318 -3.63 -15.46 -9.14
C MET A 318 -2.32 -14.76 -9.54
N ILE A 319 -2.26 -14.19 -10.75
CA ILE A 319 -1.11 -13.36 -11.19
C ILE A 319 -1.01 -12.10 -10.31
N VAL A 320 -2.14 -11.43 -10.05
CA VAL A 320 -2.17 -10.29 -9.14
C VAL A 320 -1.71 -10.68 -7.73
N HIS A 321 -2.15 -11.83 -7.22
CA HIS A 321 -1.68 -12.33 -5.92
C HIS A 321 -0.17 -12.56 -5.89
N LEU A 322 0.41 -13.14 -6.95
CA LEU A 322 1.88 -13.29 -7.05
C LEU A 322 2.60 -11.94 -7.01
N GLY A 323 2.05 -10.90 -7.66
CA GLY A 323 2.58 -9.54 -7.58
C GLY A 323 2.51 -8.98 -6.15
N VAL A 324 1.39 -9.13 -5.46
CA VAL A 324 1.24 -8.69 -4.06
C VAL A 324 2.22 -9.43 -3.14
N ILE A 325 2.34 -10.76 -3.29
CA ILE A 325 3.29 -11.57 -2.53
C ILE A 325 4.72 -11.10 -2.76
N MET A 326 5.09 -10.82 -4.01
CA MET A 326 6.41 -10.31 -4.37
C MET A 326 6.70 -8.97 -3.67
N ILE A 327 5.76 -8.03 -3.68
CA ILE A 327 5.89 -6.75 -2.98
C ILE A 327 6.06 -6.98 -1.47
N CYS A 328 5.20 -7.79 -0.84
CA CYS A 328 5.29 -8.08 0.59
C CYS A 328 6.64 -8.70 0.98
N VAL A 329 7.12 -9.67 0.19
CA VAL A 329 8.42 -10.33 0.42
C VAL A 329 9.58 -9.36 0.19
N ALA A 330 9.53 -8.52 -0.86
CA ALA A 330 10.56 -7.54 -1.15
C ALA A 330 10.66 -6.47 -0.06
N LEU A 331 9.54 -5.92 0.40
CA LEU A 331 9.52 -4.95 1.50
C LEU A 331 10.01 -5.57 2.82
N THR A 332 9.58 -6.80 3.10
CA THR A 332 10.07 -7.55 4.27
C THR A 332 11.58 -7.78 4.20
N ALA A 333 12.09 -8.20 3.05
CA ALA A 333 13.52 -8.45 2.85
C ALA A 333 14.33 -7.17 2.97
N SER A 334 13.91 -6.10 2.29
CA SER A 334 14.53 -4.79 2.37
C SER A 334 14.63 -4.33 3.82
N ASN A 335 13.54 -4.38 4.59
CA ASN A 335 13.55 -3.95 6.00
C ASN A 335 14.38 -4.87 6.90
N SER A 336 14.35 -6.19 6.67
CA SER A 336 15.03 -7.16 7.55
C SER A 336 16.54 -7.24 7.33
N PHE A 337 17.00 -6.96 6.11
CA PHE A 337 18.40 -7.08 5.71
C PHE A 337 19.08 -5.74 5.47
N THR A 338 18.38 -4.62 5.65
CA THR A 338 19.00 -3.28 5.61
C THR A 338 20.08 -3.19 6.69
N ARG A 339 21.28 -2.77 6.29
CA ARG A 339 22.35 -2.38 7.22
C ARG A 339 22.49 -0.87 7.19
N SER A 340 22.55 -0.22 8.35
CA SER A 340 22.73 1.22 8.43
C SER A 340 23.80 1.62 9.44
N GLN A 341 24.47 2.73 9.15
CA GLN A 341 25.43 3.37 10.05
C GLN A 341 25.41 4.88 9.86
N GLU A 342 25.51 5.62 10.96
CA GLU A 342 25.76 7.06 10.95
C GLU A 342 27.27 7.29 10.97
N ILE A 343 27.75 8.08 10.01
CA ILE A 343 29.17 8.37 9.79
C ILE A 343 29.36 9.88 9.81
N ASP A 344 30.22 10.34 10.70
CA ASP A 344 30.68 11.74 10.71
C ASP A 344 31.85 11.86 9.71
N LEU A 345 31.55 12.41 8.53
CA LEU A 345 32.54 12.64 7.48
C LEU A 345 33.24 13.99 7.68
N VAL A 346 34.55 13.98 7.43
CA VAL A 346 35.41 15.17 7.42
C VAL A 346 35.89 15.39 5.99
N LEU A 347 35.89 16.64 5.54
CA LEU A 347 36.30 17.01 4.19
C LEU A 347 37.68 16.41 3.83
N GLY A 348 37.74 15.69 2.71
CA GLY A 348 38.95 15.04 2.21
C GLY A 348 39.43 13.80 2.98
N ARG A 349 38.61 13.26 3.90
CA ARG A 349 38.89 12.00 4.59
C ARG A 349 37.87 10.93 4.23
N GLU A 350 38.36 9.74 3.94
CA GLU A 350 37.53 8.59 3.67
C GLU A 350 37.05 7.92 4.97
N ALA A 351 35.82 7.41 4.94
CA ALA A 351 35.29 6.48 5.91
C ALA A 351 34.75 5.24 5.18
N SER A 352 34.83 4.07 5.81
CA SER A 352 34.38 2.81 5.21
C SER A 352 33.19 2.23 5.95
N PHE A 353 32.18 1.77 5.21
CA PHE A 353 31.05 1.01 5.76
C PHE A 353 30.54 -0.02 4.77
N ALA A 354 30.23 -1.22 5.27
CA ALA A 354 29.63 -2.31 4.50
C ALA A 354 30.36 -2.68 3.19
N GLY A 355 31.68 -2.45 3.12
CA GLY A 355 32.51 -2.72 1.95
C GLY A 355 32.63 -1.55 0.95
N HIS A 356 32.10 -0.38 1.27
CA HIS A 356 32.20 0.84 0.46
C HIS A 356 32.99 1.93 1.18
N THR A 357 33.65 2.80 0.40
CA THR A 357 34.29 4.02 0.91
C THR A 357 33.44 5.25 0.61
N PHE A 358 33.40 6.18 1.56
CA PHE A 358 32.64 7.42 1.52
C PHE A 358 33.57 8.59 1.82
N GLU A 359 33.61 9.57 0.94
CA GLU A 359 34.43 10.77 1.10
C GLU A 359 33.58 12.02 0.94
N LEU A 360 33.63 12.93 1.92
CA LEU A 360 33.04 14.26 1.78
C LEU A 360 33.97 15.12 0.92
N VAL A 361 33.51 15.49 -0.27
CA VAL A 361 34.29 16.28 -1.25
C VAL A 361 33.93 17.76 -1.23
N GLY A 362 32.80 18.13 -0.61
CA GLY A 362 32.40 19.53 -0.49
C GLY A 362 30.96 19.72 -0.03
N PHE A 363 30.54 20.98 -0.03
CA PHE A 363 29.17 21.39 0.25
C PHE A 363 28.65 22.28 -0.87
N GLU A 364 27.36 22.20 -1.13
CA GLU A 364 26.66 23.17 -1.97
C GLU A 364 25.49 23.77 -1.19
N GLU A 365 25.40 25.09 -1.17
CA GLU A 365 24.22 25.79 -0.65
C GLU A 365 23.41 26.35 -1.81
N ARG A 366 22.09 26.20 -1.70
CA ARG A 366 21.14 26.82 -2.63
C ARG A 366 20.05 27.49 -1.83
N THR A 367 20.05 28.82 -1.88
CA THR A 367 18.95 29.64 -1.36
C THR A 367 18.08 30.10 -2.52
N ASP A 368 16.78 29.87 -2.39
CA ASP A 368 15.74 30.40 -3.26
C ASP A 368 14.73 31.16 -2.39
N SER A 369 13.91 31.99 -3.02
CA SER A 369 12.78 32.72 -2.43
C SER A 369 11.85 31.87 -1.54
N ARG A 370 11.78 30.55 -1.80
CA ARG A 370 10.88 29.61 -1.13
C ARG A 370 11.59 28.58 -0.23
N SER A 371 12.91 28.48 -0.28
CA SER A 371 13.64 27.43 0.43
C SER A 371 15.12 27.72 0.61
N ASN A 372 15.70 27.26 1.71
CA ASN A 372 17.15 27.18 1.89
C ASN A 372 17.57 25.70 1.92
N SER A 373 18.47 25.30 1.03
CA SER A 373 18.92 23.92 0.86
C SER A 373 20.43 23.83 1.06
N VAL A 374 20.84 22.86 1.88
CA VAL A 374 22.24 22.50 2.13
C VAL A 374 22.47 21.09 1.63
N ARG A 375 23.48 20.90 0.79
CA ARG A 375 23.89 19.61 0.23
C ARG A 375 25.29 19.26 0.68
N ALA A 376 25.50 18.01 1.05
CA ALA A 376 26.84 17.44 1.25
C ALA A 376 27.20 16.61 0.04
N LEU A 377 28.33 16.92 -0.62
CA LEU A 377 28.83 16.16 -1.76
C LEU A 377 29.66 14.98 -1.26
N VAL A 378 29.17 13.77 -1.45
CA VAL A 378 29.78 12.52 -0.96
C VAL A 378 30.15 11.64 -2.14
N SER A 379 31.46 11.42 -2.37
CA SER A 379 31.91 10.40 -3.31
C SER A 379 31.77 9.00 -2.69
N ILE A 380 31.34 8.04 -3.50
CA ILE A 380 31.24 6.62 -3.12
C ILE A 380 32.22 5.84 -3.98
N ASP A 381 33.14 5.08 -3.35
CA ASP A 381 34.15 4.24 -4.00
C ASP A 381 35.01 5.00 -5.04
N GLY A 382 35.35 6.28 -4.76
CA GLY A 382 36.09 7.15 -5.67
C GLY A 382 35.34 7.51 -6.97
N GLY A 383 34.03 7.22 -7.02
CA GLY A 383 33.17 7.50 -8.17
C GLY A 383 32.60 8.91 -8.17
N LYS A 384 31.44 9.07 -8.84
CA LYS A 384 30.72 10.34 -8.87
C LYS A 384 30.27 10.76 -7.46
N ALA A 385 30.25 12.06 -7.20
CA ALA A 385 29.69 12.61 -5.98
C ALA A 385 28.15 12.52 -5.99
N TYR A 386 27.61 12.06 -4.88
CA TYR A 386 26.19 12.05 -4.55
C TYR A 386 25.91 13.24 -3.63
N ALA A 387 24.71 13.82 -3.70
CA ALA A 387 24.40 15.09 -3.04
C ALA A 387 23.17 14.98 -2.14
N PRO A 388 23.20 14.17 -1.05
CA PRO A 388 22.13 14.21 -0.06
C PRO A 388 22.01 15.63 0.51
N ALA A 389 20.78 16.05 0.77
CA ALA A 389 20.46 17.41 1.12
C ALA A 389 19.46 17.50 2.28
N ILE A 390 19.49 18.63 2.97
CA ILE A 390 18.39 19.07 3.83
C ILE A 390 17.87 20.39 3.26
N THR A 391 16.58 20.45 3.00
CA THR A 391 15.92 21.66 2.49
C THR A 391 14.91 22.16 3.52
N LYS A 392 15.08 23.39 3.97
CA LYS A 392 14.12 24.11 4.80
C LYS A 392 13.19 24.93 3.91
N PHE A 393 11.91 24.56 3.87
CA PHE A 393 10.89 25.32 3.14
C PHE A 393 10.40 26.50 3.99
N THR A 394 10.48 27.72 3.46
CA THR A 394 10.23 28.95 4.25
C THR A 394 8.78 29.08 4.70
N ARG A 395 7.82 28.59 3.91
CA ARG A 395 6.38 28.67 4.22
C ARG A 395 5.91 27.67 5.28
N ILE A 396 6.49 26.46 5.28
CA ILE A 396 6.09 25.35 6.16
C ILE A 396 6.98 25.31 7.42
N GLY A 397 8.20 25.87 7.36
CA GLY A 397 9.15 25.86 8.46
C GLY A 397 9.82 24.50 8.73
N MET A 398 9.45 23.47 7.98
CA MET A 398 9.93 22.11 8.14
C MET A 398 11.21 21.84 7.32
N ASN A 399 12.14 21.10 7.94
CA ASN A 399 13.29 20.54 7.26
C ASN A 399 12.87 19.24 6.57
N VAL A 400 13.09 19.16 5.26
CA VAL A 400 12.84 17.97 4.46
C VAL A 400 14.18 17.46 3.93
N GLY A 401 14.55 16.25 4.33
CA GLY A 401 15.72 15.56 3.80
C GLY A 401 15.45 15.08 2.37
N THR A 402 16.39 15.34 1.46
CA THR A 402 16.43 14.73 0.13
C THR A 402 17.59 13.74 0.13
N PRO A 403 17.32 12.44 -0.02
CA PRO A 403 18.36 11.43 -0.02
C PRO A 403 19.15 11.47 -1.33
N SER A 404 20.23 10.69 -1.38
CA SER A 404 20.89 10.36 -2.64
C SER A 404 21.11 8.86 -2.71
N VAL A 405 20.69 8.24 -3.82
CA VAL A 405 20.65 6.79 -3.97
C VAL A 405 21.58 6.35 -5.11
N ARG A 406 22.46 5.40 -4.81
CA ARG A 406 23.21 4.62 -5.81
C ARG A 406 22.54 3.27 -5.97
N THR A 407 21.79 3.12 -7.06
CA THR A 407 21.13 1.86 -7.41
C THR A 407 22.10 0.88 -8.05
N SER A 408 22.02 -0.39 -7.66
CA SER A 408 22.67 -1.51 -8.34
C SER A 408 21.69 -2.65 -8.55
N LEU A 409 22.12 -3.72 -9.25
CA LEU A 409 21.27 -4.90 -9.47
C LEU A 409 20.95 -5.69 -8.20
N THR A 410 21.73 -5.51 -7.12
CA THR A 410 21.62 -6.35 -5.91
C THR A 410 21.23 -5.54 -4.67
N HIS A 411 21.68 -4.29 -4.58
CA HIS A 411 21.46 -3.42 -3.45
C HIS A 411 21.53 -1.93 -3.85
N ASP A 412 20.89 -1.11 -3.06
CA ASP A 412 21.02 0.34 -3.10
C ASP A 412 21.93 0.82 -1.97
N ILE A 413 22.75 1.83 -2.26
CA ILE A 413 23.42 2.64 -1.23
C ILE A 413 22.66 3.95 -1.12
N TYR A 414 22.04 4.17 0.03
CA TYR A 414 21.16 5.28 0.30
C TYR A 414 21.80 6.21 1.33
N LEU A 415 21.95 7.48 0.99
CA LEU A 415 22.59 8.49 1.83
C LEU A 415 21.55 9.51 2.30
N THR A 416 21.50 9.78 3.60
CA THR A 416 20.79 10.95 4.16
C THR A 416 21.75 11.86 4.91
N LEU A 417 21.54 13.15 4.78
CA LEU A 417 22.25 14.17 5.54
C LEU A 417 21.49 14.41 6.85
N GLU A 418 22.17 14.29 7.98
CA GLU A 418 21.58 14.50 9.31
C GLU A 418 21.94 15.89 9.84
N PRO A 419 20.98 16.63 10.43
CA PRO A 419 21.28 17.90 11.09
C PRO A 419 21.99 17.69 12.45
N PRO A 420 22.82 18.63 12.91
CA PRO A 420 23.20 19.90 12.27
C PRO A 420 24.33 19.73 11.24
N VAL A 421 24.22 20.43 10.10
CA VAL A 421 25.29 20.48 9.09
C VAL A 421 26.31 21.54 9.51
N ARG A 422 27.55 21.13 9.79
CA ARG A 422 28.61 22.03 10.29
C ARG A 422 29.57 22.40 9.16
N GLN A 423 29.07 23.15 8.19
CA GLN A 423 29.82 23.54 6.99
C GLN A 423 31.13 24.26 7.33
N ASP A 424 31.09 25.20 8.29
CA ASP A 424 32.27 25.97 8.72
C ASP A 424 33.42 25.11 9.23
N SER A 425 33.10 23.93 9.78
CA SER A 425 34.08 22.96 10.28
C SER A 425 34.48 21.89 9.26
N GLY A 426 33.90 21.92 8.06
CA GLY A 426 34.13 20.91 7.02
C GLY A 426 33.60 19.52 7.40
N GLN A 427 32.55 19.44 8.21
CA GLN A 427 32.02 18.17 8.75
C GLN A 427 30.54 17.99 8.40
N ALA A 428 30.19 16.77 7.99
CA ALA A 428 28.81 16.36 7.72
C ALA A 428 28.52 14.99 8.35
N ARG A 429 27.39 14.88 9.05
CA ARG A 429 26.89 13.59 9.49
C ARG A 429 26.03 12.99 8.39
N ILE A 430 26.47 11.87 7.84
CA ILE A 430 25.74 11.13 6.82
C ILE A 430 25.29 9.80 7.40
N LYS A 431 24.00 9.50 7.26
CA LYS A 431 23.49 8.16 7.53
C LYS A 431 23.46 7.37 6.24
N VAL A 432 24.16 6.25 6.24
CA VAL A 432 24.29 5.35 5.10
C VAL A 432 23.41 4.14 5.35
N PHE A 433 22.61 3.76 4.36
CA PHE A 433 21.89 2.49 4.35
C PHE A 433 22.31 1.66 3.14
N VAL A 434 22.62 0.39 3.37
CA VAL A 434 22.80 -0.60 2.31
C VAL A 434 21.56 -1.48 2.29
N LYS A 435 20.72 -1.29 1.27
CA LYS A 435 19.37 -1.88 1.16
C LYS A 435 19.34 -2.94 0.06
N PRO A 436 19.19 -4.23 0.37
CA PRO A 436 19.13 -5.26 -0.65
C PRO A 436 17.75 -5.35 -1.31
N MET A 437 17.72 -5.87 -2.54
CA MET A 437 16.48 -6.26 -3.25
C MET A 437 15.48 -5.12 -3.51
N ILE A 438 15.97 -3.90 -3.69
CA ILE A 438 15.17 -2.78 -4.19
C ILE A 438 15.55 -2.57 -5.65
N LEU A 439 14.62 -2.87 -6.56
CA LEU A 439 14.71 -2.52 -7.97
C LEU A 439 13.30 -2.11 -8.41
N TRP A 440 13.16 -0.87 -8.87
CA TRP A 440 11.88 -0.26 -9.23
C TRP A 440 11.46 -0.54 -10.67
#